data_AF-A0A852UPT0-F1
#
_entry.id   AF-A0A852UPT0-F1
#
_cell.length_a   1.000
_cell.length_b   1.000
_cell.length_c   1.000
_cell.angle_alpha   90.00
_cell.angle_beta   90.00
_cell.angle_gamma   90.00
#
_symmetry.space_group_name_H-M   'P 1'
#
loop_
_entity.id
_entity.type
_entity.pdbx_description
1 polymer ?
#
loop_
_entity_poly.entity_id
_entity_poly.type
_entity_poly.pdbx_seq_one_letter_code
_entity_poly.pdbx_strand_id
1 'polypeptide(L)'
;MSDLATVLSTWLDGQSTTGMDLYGIRMLAVGRFGKGLLFLAGLSVGLDLLDPDGVKRRGEANQERAERTLTRSRHKRDVARLSALHDTVTEDMVTVWSVPGDINGPISGLSVHTTPPGRVPEGLDVALDVYRSFHRAVIDELRAYAGDENEYTHAKRRAAEFLSSHLSGPDRALFTEAERAGRNDGCVLVALAGAVIALVFVVVALKTSPAAVPWAFMVMIAEIVLLLVTLSTASRLRVAAAWRWLLGRALRRLAATLRSARPFHGFRKAAFALFFVGSILDMLAS
;
A
#
# COMPACT_ATOMS: atom_id res chain seq x y z
N MET A 1 -38.33 10.12 27.92
CA MET A 1 -37.99 10.39 26.50
C MET A 1 -38.90 11.50 26.04
N SER A 2 -38.35 12.61 25.58
CA SER A 2 -39.16 13.71 25.05
C SER A 2 -39.38 13.50 23.55
N ASP A 3 -40.61 13.70 23.10
CA ASP A 3 -40.93 13.75 21.68
C ASP A 3 -40.62 15.16 21.12
N LEU A 4 -40.54 15.29 19.80
CA LEU A 4 -40.26 16.53 19.10
C LEU A 4 -41.19 17.67 19.54
N ALA A 5 -42.47 17.38 19.77
CA ALA A 5 -43.45 18.37 20.21
C ALA A 5 -43.08 19.01 21.56
N THR A 6 -42.58 18.20 22.51
CA THR A 6 -42.17 18.67 23.84
C THR A 6 -40.89 19.49 23.79
N VAL A 7 -39.93 19.08 22.98
CA VAL A 7 -38.68 19.84 22.79
C VAL A 7 -38.98 21.17 22.10
N LEU A 8 -39.85 21.16 21.08
CA LEU A 8 -40.25 22.35 20.35
C LEU A 8 -41.03 23.34 21.23
N SER A 9 -41.98 22.88 22.05
CA SER A 9 -42.72 23.75 22.97
C SER A 9 -41.79 24.40 23.98
N THR A 10 -40.90 23.62 24.60
CA THR A 10 -39.91 24.12 25.56
C THR A 10 -39.02 25.21 24.95
N TRP A 11 -38.57 24.98 23.71
CA TRP A 11 -37.75 25.93 22.98
C TRP A 11 -38.53 27.21 22.59
N LEU A 12 -39.78 27.08 22.12
CA LEU A 12 -40.65 28.22 21.79
C LEU A 12 -40.99 29.08 23.02
N ASP A 13 -41.05 28.47 24.20
CA ASP A 13 -41.21 29.15 25.48
C ASP A 13 -39.93 29.86 25.95
N GLY A 14 -38.85 29.81 25.15
CA GLY A 14 -37.57 30.46 25.44
C GLY A 14 -36.74 29.76 26.52
N GLN A 15 -37.11 28.53 26.90
CA GLN A 15 -36.35 27.74 27.88
C GLN A 15 -35.26 26.92 27.20
N SER A 16 -34.13 26.75 27.90
CA SER A 16 -33.05 25.91 27.37
C SER A 16 -33.47 24.44 27.37
N THR A 17 -33.22 23.77 26.25
CA THR A 17 -33.43 22.32 26.09
C THR A 17 -32.21 21.52 26.58
N THR A 18 -31.24 22.18 27.21
CA THR A 18 -30.04 21.57 27.77
C THR A 18 -30.41 20.53 28.83
N GLY A 19 -30.07 19.26 28.57
CA GLY A 19 -30.38 18.14 29.47
C GLY A 19 -31.62 17.33 29.08
N MET A 20 -32.34 17.74 28.04
CA MET A 20 -33.41 16.93 27.45
C MET A 20 -32.85 15.86 26.49
N ASP A 21 -33.70 14.87 26.20
CA ASP A 21 -33.45 13.83 25.19
C ASP A 21 -34.52 13.91 24.10
N LEU A 22 -34.11 14.07 22.84
CA LEU A 22 -34.98 13.96 21.66
C LEU A 22 -34.91 12.53 21.13
N TYR A 23 -36.01 11.79 21.18
CA TYR A 23 -36.06 10.36 20.80
C TYR A 23 -34.98 9.49 21.47
N GLY A 24 -34.62 9.82 22.72
CA GLY A 24 -33.57 9.11 23.47
C GLY A 24 -32.14 9.52 23.12
N ILE A 25 -31.95 10.54 22.27
CA ILE A 25 -30.66 11.13 21.96
C ILE A 25 -30.54 12.44 22.73
N ARG A 26 -29.46 12.58 23.51
CA ARG A 26 -29.16 13.81 24.28
C ARG A 26 -29.13 15.02 23.34
N MET A 27 -29.80 16.11 23.73
CA MET A 27 -29.82 17.36 22.94
C MET A 27 -28.43 17.89 22.60
N LEU A 28 -27.42 17.68 23.46
CA LEU A 28 -26.02 18.00 23.16
C LEU A 28 -25.47 17.25 21.93
N ALA A 29 -25.81 15.96 21.77
CA ALA A 29 -25.42 15.17 20.62
C ALA A 29 -26.19 15.62 19.36
N VAL A 30 -27.47 15.98 19.50
CA VAL A 30 -28.29 16.55 18.43
C VAL A 30 -27.69 17.87 17.92
N GLY A 31 -27.30 18.79 18.81
CA GLY A 31 -26.63 20.04 18.44
C GLY A 31 -25.28 19.82 17.77
N ARG A 32 -24.46 18.86 18.24
CA ARG A 32 -23.21 18.49 17.56
C ARG A 32 -23.45 17.95 16.16
N PHE A 33 -24.51 17.16 15.97
CA PHE A 33 -24.91 16.66 14.66
C PHE A 33 -25.36 17.83 13.75
N GLY A 34 -26.17 18.75 14.26
CA GLY A 34 -26.58 19.97 13.56
C GLY A 34 -25.38 20.80 13.07
N LYS A 35 -24.39 21.04 13.93
CA LYS A 35 -23.13 21.72 13.56
C LYS A 35 -22.34 20.96 12.50
N GLY A 36 -22.32 19.63 12.58
CA GLY A 36 -21.72 18.78 11.54
C GLY A 36 -22.38 18.95 10.17
N LEU A 37 -23.71 18.99 10.13
CA LEU A 37 -24.47 19.23 8.90
C LEU A 37 -24.22 20.64 8.35
N LEU A 38 -24.17 21.67 9.22
CA LEU A 38 -23.84 23.05 8.84
C LEU A 38 -22.43 23.15 8.26
N PHE A 39 -21.45 22.47 8.85
CA PHE A 39 -20.09 22.41 8.33
C PHE A 39 -20.04 21.75 6.94
N LEU A 40 -20.74 20.62 6.74
CA LEU A 40 -20.84 19.95 5.44
C LEU A 40 -21.56 20.83 4.39
N ALA A 41 -22.58 21.58 4.80
CA ALA A 41 -23.24 22.56 3.94
C ALA A 41 -22.28 23.69 3.55
N GLY A 42 -21.48 24.22 4.48
CA GLY A 42 -20.44 25.22 4.19
C GLY A 42 -19.35 24.72 3.25
N LEU A 43 -18.92 23.46 3.41
CA LEU A 43 -17.95 22.82 2.50
C LEU A 43 -18.45 22.77 1.05
N SER A 44 -19.76 22.66 0.83
CA SER A 44 -20.34 22.68 -0.52
C SER A 44 -20.13 24.02 -1.24
N VAL A 45 -20.13 25.14 -0.51
CA VAL A 45 -19.82 26.47 -1.05
C VAL A 45 -18.34 26.54 -1.45
N GLY A 46 -17.46 25.92 -0.66
CA GLY A 46 -16.06 25.75 -1.03
C GLY A 46 -15.87 24.95 -2.33
N LEU A 47 -16.76 24.00 -2.63
CA LEU A 47 -16.74 23.27 -3.90
C LEU A 47 -17.20 24.14 -5.09
N ASP A 48 -18.09 25.11 -4.88
CA ASP A 48 -18.47 26.10 -5.91
C ASP A 48 -17.31 27.04 -6.27
N LEU A 49 -16.31 27.21 -5.40
CA LEU A 49 -15.09 27.98 -5.67
C LEU A 49 -14.03 27.18 -6.46
N LEU A 50 -14.23 25.88 -6.66
CA LEU A 50 -13.27 25.06 -7.40
C LEU A 50 -13.48 25.22 -8.90
N ASP A 51 -12.45 25.72 -9.59
CA ASP A 51 -12.40 25.73 -11.06
C ASP A 51 -12.50 24.29 -11.60
N PRO A 52 -13.59 23.93 -12.31
CA PRO A 52 -13.78 22.58 -12.85
C PRO A 52 -12.65 22.17 -13.80
N ASP A 53 -12.05 23.13 -14.50
CA ASP A 53 -10.98 22.88 -15.46
C ASP A 53 -9.65 22.59 -14.77
N GLY A 54 -9.35 23.27 -13.66
CA GLY A 54 -8.24 22.96 -12.78
C GLY A 54 -8.38 21.58 -12.11
N VAL A 55 -9.58 21.23 -11.66
CA VAL A 55 -9.87 19.91 -11.06
C VAL A 55 -9.71 18.78 -12.09
N LYS A 56 -10.21 18.97 -13.31
CA LYS A 56 -10.04 18.00 -14.41
C LYS A 56 -8.57 17.77 -14.75
N ARG A 57 -7.79 18.84 -14.94
CA ARG A 57 -6.34 18.77 -15.25
C ARG A 57 -5.56 18.05 -14.15
N ARG A 58 -5.85 18.32 -12.88
CA ARG A 58 -5.25 17.59 -11.75
C ARG A 58 -5.63 16.11 -11.74
N GLY A 59 -6.88 15.79 -12.11
CA GLY A 59 -7.33 14.42 -12.25
C GLY A 59 -6.56 13.65 -13.33
N GLU A 60 -6.39 14.25 -14.51
CA GLU A 60 -5.64 13.68 -15.63
C GLU A 60 -4.15 13.48 -15.27
N ALA A 61 -3.52 14.51 -14.70
CA ALA A 61 -2.12 14.43 -14.27
C ALA A 61 -1.89 13.32 -13.22
N ASN A 62 -2.84 13.11 -12.30
CA ASN A 62 -2.74 12.04 -11.31
C ASN A 62 -2.89 10.64 -11.94
N GLN A 63 -3.76 10.50 -12.94
CA GLN A 63 -3.88 9.24 -13.66
C GLN A 63 -2.66 8.92 -14.52
N GLU A 64 -2.14 9.90 -15.23
CA GLU A 64 -0.91 9.74 -16.01
C GLU A 64 0.28 9.35 -15.09
N ARG A 65 0.39 9.98 -13.92
CA ARG A 65 1.37 9.59 -12.90
C ARG A 65 1.13 8.18 -12.36
N ALA A 66 -0.12 7.76 -12.19
CA ALA A 66 -0.46 6.41 -11.78
C ALA A 66 -0.05 5.38 -12.83
N GLU A 67 -0.33 5.64 -14.11
CA GLU A 67 0.04 4.78 -15.23
C GLU A 67 1.56 4.61 -15.34
N ARG A 68 2.32 5.72 -15.27
CA ARG A 68 3.80 5.69 -15.21
C ARG A 68 4.33 4.91 -14.01
N THR A 69 3.59 4.89 -12.91
CA THR A 69 3.97 4.16 -11.69
C THR A 69 3.63 2.67 -11.80
N LEU A 70 2.54 2.32 -12.47
CA LEU A 70 2.14 0.92 -12.73
C LEU A 70 3.07 0.25 -13.74
N THR A 71 3.51 0.95 -14.78
CA THR A 71 4.53 0.44 -15.72
C THR A 71 5.84 0.17 -15.01
N ARG A 72 6.31 1.10 -14.15
CA ARG A 72 7.46 0.86 -13.26
C ARG A 72 7.26 -0.34 -12.33
N SER A 73 6.04 -0.62 -11.89
CA SER A 73 5.75 -1.78 -11.04
C SER A 73 5.69 -3.11 -11.80
N ARG A 74 5.33 -3.12 -13.09
CA ARG A 74 5.43 -4.34 -13.93
C ARG A 74 6.89 -4.64 -14.19
N HIS A 75 7.64 -3.63 -14.61
CA HIS A 75 9.09 -3.68 -14.78
C HIS A 75 9.81 -4.21 -13.52
N LYS A 76 9.46 -3.74 -12.31
CA LYS A 76 10.02 -4.28 -11.05
C LYS A 76 9.64 -5.74 -10.75
N ARG A 77 8.47 -6.21 -11.20
CA ARG A 77 8.08 -7.63 -11.04
C ARG A 77 8.88 -8.52 -11.97
N ASP A 78 9.07 -8.07 -13.19
CA ASP A 78 9.83 -8.80 -14.19
C ASP A 78 11.29 -8.91 -13.73
N VAL A 79 11.85 -7.80 -13.20
CA VAL A 79 13.16 -7.79 -12.52
C VAL A 79 13.21 -8.75 -11.32
N ALA A 80 12.21 -8.74 -10.42
CA ALA A 80 12.20 -9.63 -9.26
C ALA A 80 12.09 -11.11 -9.65
N ARG A 81 11.29 -11.43 -10.68
CA ARG A 81 11.18 -12.77 -11.24
C ARG A 81 12.52 -13.24 -11.82
N LEU A 82 13.21 -12.38 -12.56
CA LEU A 82 14.51 -12.69 -13.15
C LEU A 82 15.61 -12.82 -12.08
N SER A 83 15.56 -12.00 -11.03
CA SER A 83 16.45 -12.15 -9.87
C SER A 83 16.22 -13.47 -9.15
N ALA A 84 14.96 -13.83 -8.89
CA ALA A 84 14.63 -15.11 -8.25
C ALA A 84 15.06 -16.32 -9.11
N LEU A 85 14.93 -16.21 -10.43
CA LEU A 85 15.43 -17.22 -11.37
C LEU A 85 16.96 -17.35 -11.29
N HIS A 86 17.67 -16.24 -11.22
CA HIS A 86 19.13 -16.22 -11.03
C HIS A 86 19.57 -16.81 -9.70
N ASP A 87 18.88 -16.48 -8.61
CA ASP A 87 19.13 -17.05 -7.30
C ASP A 87 18.87 -18.56 -7.31
N THR A 88 17.79 -19.02 -7.95
CA THR A 88 17.47 -20.46 -8.08
C THR A 88 18.55 -21.21 -8.86
N VAL A 89 18.99 -20.68 -10.01
CA VAL A 89 20.06 -21.29 -10.81
C VAL A 89 21.38 -21.32 -10.04
N THR A 90 21.67 -20.29 -9.24
CA THR A 90 22.86 -20.24 -8.39
C THR A 90 22.74 -21.24 -7.23
N GLU A 91 21.58 -21.36 -6.61
CA GLU A 91 21.32 -22.27 -5.49
C GLU A 91 21.40 -23.74 -5.90
N ASP A 92 21.01 -24.08 -7.14
CA ASP A 92 21.21 -25.42 -7.72
C ASP A 92 22.70 -25.81 -7.81
N MET A 93 23.62 -24.84 -7.72
CA MET A 93 25.07 -25.07 -7.72
C MET A 93 25.68 -24.94 -6.33
N VAL A 94 25.32 -23.89 -5.61
CA VAL A 94 25.90 -23.52 -4.31
C VAL A 94 24.86 -22.92 -3.39
N THR A 95 24.78 -23.45 -2.16
CA THR A 95 23.96 -22.87 -1.10
C THR A 95 24.84 -22.30 -0.01
N VAL A 96 24.61 -21.04 0.34
CA VAL A 96 25.18 -20.41 1.53
C VAL A 96 24.27 -20.78 2.70
N TRP A 97 24.83 -21.45 3.69
CA TRP A 97 24.15 -21.70 4.95
C TRP A 97 24.75 -20.80 6.03
N SER A 98 23.90 -20.32 6.93
CA SER A 98 24.36 -19.66 8.16
C SER A 98 23.71 -20.35 9.34
N VAL A 99 24.53 -20.85 10.26
CA VAL A 99 24.05 -21.36 11.55
C VAL A 99 24.25 -20.25 12.58
N PRO A 100 23.27 -20.00 13.47
CA PRO A 100 23.47 -19.11 14.61
C PRO A 100 24.69 -19.58 15.39
N GLY A 101 25.73 -18.76 15.40
CA GLY A 101 26.93 -19.00 16.19
C GLY A 101 26.80 -18.42 17.58
N ASP A 102 27.78 -18.74 18.43
CA ASP A 102 27.89 -18.19 19.78
C ASP A 102 28.41 -16.73 19.73
N ILE A 103 29.05 -16.25 20.80
CA ILE A 103 29.53 -14.87 21.06
C ILE A 103 30.27 -14.17 19.88
N ASN A 104 30.77 -14.92 18.88
CA ASN A 104 31.53 -14.40 17.72
C ASN A 104 30.70 -14.19 16.42
N GLY A 105 29.37 -14.38 16.45
CA GLY A 105 28.49 -14.15 15.30
C GLY A 105 28.19 -15.41 14.47
N PRO A 106 27.34 -15.31 13.43
CA PRO A 106 26.87 -16.45 12.65
C PRO A 106 28.02 -17.14 11.90
N ILE A 107 28.12 -18.46 12.06
CA ILE A 107 29.03 -19.28 11.25
C ILE A 107 28.35 -19.48 9.91
N SER A 108 28.95 -18.92 8.87
CA SER A 108 28.47 -19.08 7.50
C SER A 108 29.41 -20.02 6.75
N GLY A 109 28.84 -20.90 5.94
CA GLY A 109 29.59 -21.77 5.06
C GLY A 109 28.88 -21.92 3.73
N LEU A 110 29.61 -22.47 2.77
CA LEU A 110 29.13 -22.70 1.42
C LEU A 110 29.14 -24.20 1.15
N SER A 111 28.05 -24.70 0.58
CA SER A 111 27.93 -26.10 0.16
C SER A 111 27.73 -26.15 -1.35
N VAL A 112 28.55 -26.93 -2.04
CA VAL A 112 28.45 -27.17 -3.48
C VAL A 112 27.59 -28.40 -3.74
N HIS A 113 26.57 -28.25 -4.58
CA HIS A 113 25.69 -29.33 -4.99
C HIS A 113 26.27 -30.08 -6.18
N THR A 114 26.89 -31.23 -5.92
CA THR A 114 27.48 -32.08 -6.97
C THR A 114 26.44 -32.91 -7.73
N THR A 115 25.23 -33.04 -7.18
CA THR A 115 24.15 -33.82 -7.81
C THR A 115 23.42 -32.96 -8.84
N PRO A 116 23.27 -33.40 -10.10
CA PRO A 116 22.59 -32.61 -11.12
C PRO A 116 21.10 -32.39 -10.79
N PRO A 117 20.55 -31.22 -11.13
CA PRO A 117 19.15 -30.91 -10.86
C PRO A 117 18.18 -31.85 -11.60
N GLY A 118 17.08 -32.16 -10.92
CA GLY A 118 16.01 -33.05 -11.42
C GLY A 118 15.04 -32.37 -12.40
N ARG A 119 15.00 -31.04 -12.42
CA ARG A 119 14.09 -30.22 -13.22
C ARG A 119 14.76 -28.92 -13.63
N VAL A 120 14.25 -28.29 -14.69
CA VAL A 120 14.64 -26.94 -15.09
C VAL A 120 13.85 -25.92 -14.27
N PRO A 121 14.47 -24.83 -13.79
CA PRO A 121 13.77 -23.75 -13.10
C PRO A 121 12.64 -23.14 -13.95
N GLU A 122 11.53 -22.79 -13.29
CA GLU A 122 10.38 -22.21 -13.98
C GLU A 122 10.72 -20.86 -14.64
N GLY A 123 10.38 -20.74 -15.92
CA GLY A 123 10.65 -19.52 -16.70
C GLY A 123 11.93 -19.57 -17.54
N LEU A 124 12.68 -20.68 -17.50
CA LEU A 124 13.79 -20.93 -18.40
C LEU A 124 13.37 -21.92 -19.49
N ASP A 125 13.44 -21.50 -20.75
CA ASP A 125 13.06 -22.32 -21.91
C ASP A 125 14.26 -23.10 -22.47
N VAL A 126 14.76 -24.05 -21.68
CA VAL A 126 15.87 -24.94 -22.07
C VAL A 126 15.53 -26.39 -21.79
N ALA A 127 16.07 -27.30 -22.60
CA ALA A 127 15.96 -28.72 -22.33
C ALA A 127 16.74 -29.10 -21.05
N LEU A 128 16.21 -30.06 -20.29
CA LEU A 128 16.79 -30.52 -19.03
C LEU A 128 18.24 -31.01 -19.20
N ASP A 129 18.57 -31.67 -20.31
CA ASP A 129 19.92 -32.17 -20.57
C ASP A 129 20.93 -31.05 -20.81
N VAL A 130 20.50 -29.94 -21.42
CA VAL A 130 21.32 -28.74 -21.58
C VAL A 130 21.60 -28.12 -20.22
N TYR A 131 20.56 -27.99 -19.38
CA TYR A 131 20.71 -27.46 -18.02
C TYR A 131 21.64 -28.32 -17.15
N ARG A 132 21.50 -29.65 -17.20
CA ARG A 132 22.39 -30.58 -16.49
C ARG A 132 23.83 -30.53 -16.99
N SER A 133 24.04 -30.35 -18.30
CA SER A 133 25.37 -30.23 -18.87
C SER A 133 26.06 -28.94 -18.41
N PHE A 134 25.30 -27.84 -18.38
CA PHE A 134 25.77 -26.57 -17.80
C PHE A 134 26.10 -26.73 -16.31
N HIS A 135 25.22 -27.32 -15.52
CA HIS A 135 25.46 -27.58 -14.10
C HIS A 135 26.77 -28.35 -13.87
N ARG A 136 26.97 -29.49 -14.53
CA ARG A 136 28.20 -30.28 -14.40
C ARG A 136 29.46 -29.49 -14.77
N ALA A 137 29.41 -28.72 -15.85
CA ALA A 137 30.53 -27.87 -16.26
C ALA A 137 30.88 -26.84 -15.17
N VAL A 138 29.88 -26.19 -14.56
CA VAL A 138 30.13 -25.25 -13.46
C VAL A 138 30.65 -25.95 -12.21
N ILE A 139 30.12 -27.12 -11.85
CA ILE A 139 30.63 -27.89 -10.69
C ILE A 139 32.09 -28.30 -10.91
N ASP A 140 32.46 -28.72 -12.12
CA ASP A 140 33.86 -29.05 -12.45
C ASP A 140 34.77 -27.82 -12.38
N GLU A 141 34.28 -26.64 -12.81
CA GLU A 141 35.00 -25.36 -12.64
C GLU A 141 35.15 -24.99 -11.14
N LEU A 142 34.09 -25.13 -10.34
CA LEU A 142 34.09 -24.77 -8.91
C LEU A 142 35.06 -25.62 -8.08
N ARG A 143 35.38 -26.84 -8.50
CA ARG A 143 36.42 -27.65 -7.84
C ARG A 143 37.78 -26.96 -7.80
N ALA A 144 38.09 -26.09 -8.76
CA ALA A 144 39.32 -25.31 -8.76
C ALA A 144 39.31 -24.15 -7.74
N TYR A 145 38.12 -23.79 -7.24
CA TYR A 145 37.87 -22.72 -6.27
C TYR A 145 37.44 -23.24 -4.90
N ALA A 146 37.55 -24.55 -4.65
CA ALA A 146 37.06 -25.17 -3.43
C ALA A 146 37.67 -24.52 -2.17
N GLY A 147 36.81 -23.89 -1.35
CA GLY A 147 37.23 -23.20 -0.12
C GLY A 147 37.71 -21.76 -0.30
N ASP A 148 37.62 -21.20 -1.50
CA ASP A 148 37.83 -19.77 -1.77
C ASP A 148 36.53 -18.99 -1.53
N GLU A 149 36.62 -17.80 -0.94
CA GLU A 149 35.50 -16.86 -0.81
C GLU A 149 34.90 -16.48 -2.18
N ASN A 150 35.68 -16.64 -3.26
CA ASN A 150 35.24 -16.40 -4.62
C ASN A 150 34.32 -17.49 -5.21
N GLU A 151 34.16 -18.64 -4.55
CA GLU A 151 33.38 -19.78 -5.05
C GLU A 151 31.93 -19.39 -5.33
N TYR A 152 31.28 -18.67 -4.40
CA TYR A 152 29.92 -18.15 -4.58
C TYR A 152 29.84 -17.13 -5.71
N THR A 153 30.82 -16.22 -5.78
CA THR A 153 30.87 -15.15 -6.79
C THR A 153 31.06 -15.74 -8.19
N HIS A 154 31.87 -16.79 -8.33
CA HIS A 154 32.06 -17.50 -9.59
C HIS A 154 30.79 -18.20 -10.05
N ALA A 155 30.14 -18.98 -9.17
CA ALA A 155 28.89 -19.64 -9.48
C ALA A 155 27.80 -18.64 -9.90
N LYS A 156 27.67 -17.54 -9.14
CA LYS A 156 26.73 -16.46 -9.44
C LYS A 156 26.98 -15.82 -10.80
N ARG A 157 28.25 -15.58 -11.16
CA ARG A 157 28.63 -15.07 -12.49
C ARG A 157 28.27 -16.05 -13.60
N ARG A 158 28.57 -17.34 -13.45
CA ARG A 158 28.26 -18.35 -14.48
C ARG A 158 26.75 -18.52 -14.66
N ALA A 159 25.98 -18.46 -13.58
CA ALA A 159 24.52 -18.41 -13.62
C ALA A 159 24.02 -17.18 -14.40
N ALA A 160 24.60 -16.00 -14.18
CA ALA A 160 24.23 -14.77 -14.90
C ALA A 160 24.55 -14.88 -16.40
N GLU A 161 25.73 -15.39 -16.76
CA GLU A 161 26.14 -15.61 -18.16
C GLU A 161 25.21 -16.60 -18.87
N PHE A 162 24.87 -17.71 -18.21
CA PHE A 162 23.96 -18.71 -18.75
C PHE A 162 22.55 -18.16 -18.96
N LEU A 163 22.01 -17.41 -17.99
CA LEU A 163 20.72 -16.74 -18.16
C LEU A 163 20.76 -15.69 -19.27
N SER A 164 21.82 -14.89 -19.36
CA SER A 164 21.91 -13.85 -20.40
C SER A 164 21.93 -14.41 -21.83
N SER A 165 22.37 -15.65 -22.02
CA SER A 165 22.44 -16.32 -23.32
C SER A 165 21.15 -17.07 -23.69
N HIS A 166 20.33 -17.44 -22.72
CA HIS A 166 19.11 -18.23 -22.93
C HIS A 166 17.80 -17.46 -22.64
N LEU A 167 17.88 -16.25 -22.07
CA LEU A 167 16.74 -15.36 -21.90
C LEU A 167 16.37 -14.65 -23.21
N SER A 168 15.08 -14.38 -23.38
CA SER A 168 14.55 -13.62 -24.51
C SER A 168 15.11 -12.18 -24.53
N GLY A 169 15.21 -11.55 -25.71
CA GLY A 169 15.75 -10.19 -25.87
C GLY A 169 15.25 -9.13 -24.87
N PRO A 170 13.93 -9.00 -24.61
CA PRO A 170 13.42 -8.07 -23.61
C PRO A 170 13.81 -8.45 -22.17
N ASP A 171 13.79 -9.74 -21.82
CA ASP A 171 14.14 -10.21 -20.47
C ASP A 171 15.64 -10.07 -20.18
N ARG A 172 16.49 -10.24 -21.20
CA ARG A 172 17.94 -10.05 -21.10
C ARG A 172 18.31 -8.62 -20.71
N ALA A 173 17.68 -7.63 -21.35
CA ALA A 173 17.94 -6.21 -21.05
C ALA A 173 17.49 -5.85 -19.62
N LEU A 174 16.34 -6.40 -19.19
CA LEU A 174 15.82 -6.24 -17.83
C LEU A 174 16.75 -6.88 -16.79
N PHE A 175 17.29 -8.06 -17.09
CA PHE A 175 18.22 -8.77 -16.21
C PHE A 175 19.54 -8.00 -16.02
N THR A 176 20.10 -7.41 -17.08
CA THR A 176 21.34 -6.62 -16.99
C THR A 176 21.15 -5.31 -16.21
N GLU A 177 19.97 -4.71 -16.28
CA GLU A 177 19.60 -3.53 -15.49
C GLU A 177 19.37 -3.89 -14.01
N ALA A 178 18.79 -5.06 -13.75
CA ALA A 178 18.55 -5.60 -12.40
C ALA A 178 19.85 -5.92 -11.64
N GLU A 179 20.81 -6.57 -12.29
CA GLU A 179 22.10 -6.93 -11.67
C GLU A 179 22.86 -5.69 -11.15
N ARG A 180 22.70 -4.56 -11.83
CA ARG A 180 23.30 -3.28 -11.42
C ARG A 180 22.60 -2.62 -10.22
N ALA A 181 21.38 -3.04 -9.89
CA ALA A 181 20.52 -2.38 -8.90
C ALA A 181 20.37 -3.15 -7.57
N GLY A 182 20.85 -4.40 -7.49
CA GLY A 182 20.53 -5.34 -6.40
C GLY A 182 21.39 -5.20 -5.12
N ARG A 183 21.01 -4.30 -4.21
CA ARG A 183 21.35 -4.33 -2.76
C ARG A 183 20.18 -3.68 -2.00
N ASN A 184 19.48 -4.45 -1.14
CA ASN A 184 18.52 -4.03 -0.09
C ASN A 184 17.05 -4.48 -0.24
N ASP A 185 16.74 -5.78 -0.15
CA ASP A 185 15.33 -6.25 -0.08
C ASP A 185 14.95 -7.12 1.15
N GLY A 186 15.80 -7.23 2.18
CA GLY A 186 15.52 -8.02 3.39
C GLY A 186 14.48 -7.43 4.37
N CYS A 187 14.08 -6.16 4.24
CA CYS A 187 13.28 -5.45 5.27
C CYS A 187 11.75 -5.63 5.18
N VAL A 188 11.22 -6.31 4.15
CA VAL A 188 9.78 -6.29 3.84
C VAL A 188 8.97 -7.27 4.71
N LEU A 189 9.56 -8.43 5.05
CA LEU A 189 8.91 -9.49 5.82
C LEU A 189 8.72 -9.13 7.30
N VAL A 190 9.69 -8.44 7.89
CA VAL A 190 9.65 -7.99 9.30
C VAL A 190 8.53 -6.96 9.53
N ALA A 191 8.27 -6.10 8.55
CA ALA A 191 7.26 -5.08 8.69
C ALA A 191 5.82 -5.55 8.45
N LEU A 192 5.66 -6.61 7.64
CA LEU A 192 4.36 -7.23 7.45
C LEU A 192 3.87 -7.92 8.73
N ALA A 193 4.79 -8.51 9.50
CA ALA A 193 4.49 -9.11 10.80
C ALA A 193 4.10 -8.05 11.86
N GLY A 194 4.76 -6.88 11.86
CA GLY A 194 4.38 -5.75 12.71
C GLY A 194 2.95 -5.28 12.45
N ALA A 195 2.61 -5.01 11.19
CA ALA A 195 1.31 -4.50 10.75
C ALA A 195 0.09 -5.30 11.24
N VAL A 196 0.24 -6.63 11.33
CA VAL A 196 -0.82 -7.52 11.81
C VAL A 196 -1.00 -7.38 13.33
N ILE A 197 0.08 -7.16 14.06
CA ILE A 197 0.09 -7.03 15.53
C ILE A 197 -0.60 -5.74 15.97
N ALA A 198 -0.33 -4.56 15.40
CA ALA A 198 -1.09 -3.37 15.85
C ALA A 198 -2.53 -3.34 15.36
N LEU A 199 -2.88 -3.97 14.22
CA LEU A 199 -4.29 -4.08 13.83
C LEU A 199 -5.10 -4.84 14.90
N VAL A 200 -4.54 -5.94 15.42
CA VAL A 200 -5.14 -6.69 16.53
C VAL A 200 -5.22 -5.82 17.80
N PHE A 201 -4.17 -5.03 18.09
CA PHE A 201 -4.13 -4.16 19.26
C PHE A 201 -5.20 -3.04 19.21
N VAL A 202 -5.44 -2.45 18.03
CA VAL A 202 -6.48 -1.43 17.82
C VAL A 202 -7.88 -2.00 18.02
N VAL A 203 -8.15 -3.20 17.51
CA VAL A 203 -9.45 -3.88 17.68
C VAL A 203 -9.72 -4.22 19.15
N VAL A 204 -8.69 -4.63 19.90
CA VAL A 204 -8.79 -4.91 21.34
C VAL A 204 -9.02 -3.63 22.14
N ALA A 205 -8.29 -2.55 21.84
CA ALA A 205 -8.43 -1.26 22.52
C ALA A 205 -9.83 -0.63 22.34
N LEU A 206 -10.40 -0.72 21.13
CA LEU A 206 -11.75 -0.24 20.83
C LEU A 206 -12.85 -0.95 21.63
N LYS A 207 -12.64 -2.23 22.01
CA LYS A 207 -13.61 -3.00 22.80
C LYS A 207 -13.52 -2.75 24.30
N THR A 208 -12.37 -2.29 24.80
CA THR A 208 -12.05 -2.34 26.24
C THR A 208 -12.07 -0.98 26.92
N SER A 209 -11.68 0.11 26.25
CA SER A 209 -11.72 1.44 26.86
C SER A 209 -11.77 2.58 25.83
N PRO A 210 -12.79 3.45 25.86
CA PRO A 210 -12.86 4.64 24.99
C PRO A 210 -11.68 5.59 25.18
N ALA A 211 -11.04 5.59 26.36
CA ALA A 211 -9.88 6.43 26.66
C ALA A 211 -8.59 5.93 25.99
N ALA A 212 -8.53 4.66 25.56
CA ALA A 212 -7.38 4.08 24.87
C ALA A 212 -7.40 4.32 23.34
N VAL A 213 -8.53 4.79 22.79
CA VAL A 213 -8.73 5.01 21.35
C VAL A 213 -7.69 5.98 20.74
N PRO A 214 -7.31 7.11 21.37
CA PRO A 214 -6.31 8.02 20.81
C PRO A 214 -4.92 7.36 20.70
N TRP A 215 -4.54 6.55 21.71
CA TRP A 215 -3.27 5.84 21.73
C TRP A 215 -3.23 4.71 20.69
N ALA A 216 -4.32 3.95 20.56
CA ALA A 216 -4.47 2.96 19.50
C ALA A 216 -4.37 3.59 18.10
N PHE A 217 -4.94 4.78 17.91
CA PHE A 217 -4.83 5.52 16.66
C PHE A 217 -3.40 5.97 16.35
N MET A 218 -2.65 6.42 17.37
CA MET A 218 -1.24 6.79 17.23
C MET A 218 -0.36 5.59 16.86
N VAL A 219 -0.61 4.42 17.47
CA VAL A 219 0.09 3.17 17.12
C VAL A 219 -0.26 2.74 15.69
N MET A 220 -1.52 2.86 15.28
CA MET A 220 -1.96 2.58 13.90
C MET A 220 -1.28 3.51 12.89
N ILE A 221 -1.19 4.82 13.19
CA ILE A 221 -0.49 5.78 12.33
C ILE A 221 1.01 5.46 12.27
N ALA A 222 1.64 5.15 13.41
CA ALA A 222 3.05 4.77 13.46
C ALA A 222 3.32 3.49 12.66
N GLU A 223 2.42 2.50 12.70
CA GLU A 223 2.52 1.30 11.86
C GLU A 223 2.20 1.53 10.40
N ILE A 224 1.24 2.39 10.05
CA ILE A 224 0.99 2.80 8.66
C ILE A 224 2.24 3.50 8.10
N VAL A 225 2.88 4.35 8.90
CA VAL A 225 4.16 5.01 8.55
C VAL A 225 5.27 3.97 8.42
N LEU A 226 5.38 3.02 9.36
CA LEU A 226 6.37 1.93 9.29
C LEU A 226 6.14 1.04 8.06
N LEU A 227 4.90 0.66 7.77
CA LEU A 227 4.48 -0.08 6.57
C LEU A 227 4.79 0.71 5.30
N LEU A 228 4.52 2.02 5.29
CA LEU A 228 4.91 2.94 4.21
C LEU A 228 6.42 3.14 4.09
N VAL A 229 7.19 2.86 5.14
CA VAL A 229 8.67 2.94 5.19
C VAL A 229 9.33 1.59 4.89
N THR A 230 8.59 0.49 4.86
CA THR A 230 9.11 -0.89 4.74
C THR A 230 8.49 -1.73 3.61
N LEU A 231 7.32 -1.34 3.08
CA LEU A 231 6.75 -1.89 1.84
C LEU A 231 7.86 -1.88 0.77
N SER A 232 8.09 -3.01 0.09
CA SER A 232 9.03 -3.05 -1.04
C SER A 232 8.75 -1.87 -1.97
N THR A 233 9.78 -1.30 -2.60
CA THR A 233 9.57 -0.13 -3.46
C THR A 233 8.50 -0.41 -4.53
N ALA A 234 8.38 -1.66 -4.98
CA ALA A 234 7.37 -2.12 -5.93
C ALA A 234 5.93 -2.07 -5.38
N SER A 235 5.70 -2.35 -4.10
CA SER A 235 4.37 -2.35 -3.48
C SER A 235 3.90 -0.95 -3.08
N ARG A 236 4.81 -0.05 -2.62
CA ARG A 236 4.50 1.39 -2.44
C ARG A 236 4.07 2.05 -3.73
N LEU A 237 4.74 1.71 -4.84
CA LEU A 237 4.41 2.24 -6.15
C LEU A 237 2.99 1.79 -6.59
N ARG A 238 2.61 0.52 -6.34
CA ARG A 238 1.24 0.05 -6.65
C ARG A 238 0.16 0.73 -5.80
N VAL A 239 0.36 0.85 -4.49
CA VAL A 239 -0.59 1.50 -3.60
C VAL A 239 -0.71 2.99 -3.96
N ALA A 240 0.43 3.66 -4.20
CA ALA A 240 0.43 5.05 -4.62
C ALA A 240 -0.19 5.24 -6.01
N ALA A 241 -0.01 4.28 -6.94
CA ALA A 241 -0.65 4.32 -8.24
C ALA A 241 -2.16 4.08 -8.14
N ALA A 242 -2.60 3.09 -7.36
CA ALA A 242 -4.01 2.80 -7.13
C ALA A 242 -4.71 4.00 -6.48
N TRP A 243 -4.09 4.60 -5.47
CA TRP A 243 -4.58 5.81 -4.81
C TRP A 243 -4.66 6.99 -5.78
N ARG A 244 -3.61 7.25 -6.56
CA ARG A 244 -3.60 8.33 -7.57
C ARG A 244 -4.62 8.09 -8.69
N TRP A 245 -4.83 6.85 -9.09
CA TRP A 245 -5.82 6.47 -10.09
C TRP A 245 -7.25 6.69 -9.58
N LEU A 246 -7.53 6.26 -8.34
CA LEU A 246 -8.81 6.48 -7.65
C LEU A 246 -9.08 7.98 -7.46
N LEU A 247 -8.09 8.73 -6.96
CA LEU A 247 -8.18 10.17 -6.79
C LEU A 247 -8.40 10.88 -8.13
N GLY A 248 -7.68 10.48 -9.19
CA GLY A 248 -7.87 11.03 -10.53
C GLY A 248 -9.26 10.73 -11.11
N ARG A 249 -9.81 9.55 -10.84
CA ARG A 249 -11.19 9.18 -11.23
C ARG A 249 -12.23 9.99 -10.45
N ALA A 250 -12.02 10.17 -9.15
CA ALA A 250 -12.88 10.99 -8.29
C ALA A 250 -12.89 12.47 -8.73
N LEU A 251 -11.71 13.05 -8.97
CA LEU A 251 -11.58 14.45 -9.42
C LEU A 251 -12.22 14.68 -10.78
N ARG A 252 -12.09 13.76 -11.74
CA ARG A 252 -12.77 13.91 -13.05
C ARG A 252 -14.28 13.78 -12.96
N ARG A 253 -14.79 12.89 -12.09
CA ARG A 253 -16.24 12.82 -11.80
C ARG A 253 -16.72 14.12 -11.14
N LEU A 254 -15.96 14.64 -10.17
CA LEU A 254 -16.25 15.91 -9.52
C LEU A 254 -16.26 17.08 -10.52
N ALA A 255 -15.28 17.15 -11.41
CA ALA A 255 -15.24 18.17 -12.47
C ALA A 255 -16.41 18.04 -13.46
N ALA A 256 -16.80 16.82 -13.81
CA ALA A 256 -17.97 16.59 -14.66
C ALA A 256 -19.27 17.04 -13.99
N THR A 257 -19.43 16.77 -12.68
CA THR A 257 -20.58 17.26 -11.91
C THR A 257 -20.57 18.79 -11.78
N LEU A 258 -19.41 19.40 -11.53
CA LEU A 258 -19.26 20.85 -11.42
C LEU A 258 -19.51 21.58 -12.75
N ARG A 259 -19.05 21.05 -13.90
CA ARG A 259 -19.36 21.62 -15.22
C ARG A 259 -20.85 21.53 -15.59
N SER A 260 -21.59 20.58 -15.00
CA SER A 260 -23.03 20.47 -15.23
C SER A 260 -23.86 21.41 -14.34
N ALA A 261 -23.22 22.22 -13.49
CA ALA A 261 -23.87 23.11 -12.54
C ALA A 261 -24.61 24.29 -13.22
N ARG A 262 -25.80 23.99 -13.73
CA ARG A 262 -26.91 24.95 -13.85
C ARG A 262 -27.32 25.42 -12.43
N PRO A 263 -28.01 26.56 -12.29
CA PRO A 263 -28.38 27.16 -10.98
C PRO A 263 -29.20 26.28 -10.00
N PHE A 264 -29.57 25.04 -10.36
CA PHE A 264 -30.40 24.13 -9.54
C PHE A 264 -29.85 22.70 -9.43
N HIS A 265 -28.53 22.52 -9.39
CA HIS A 265 -27.94 21.19 -9.31
C HIS A 265 -28.21 20.49 -7.95
N GLY A 266 -28.31 19.16 -7.96
CA GLY A 266 -28.71 18.36 -6.78
C GLY A 266 -27.79 18.53 -5.58
N PHE A 267 -26.51 18.87 -5.81
CA PHE A 267 -25.55 19.15 -4.74
C PHE A 267 -25.90 20.42 -3.94
N ARG A 268 -26.36 21.48 -4.63
CA ARG A 268 -26.83 22.71 -3.97
C ARG A 268 -28.14 22.48 -3.21
N LYS A 269 -29.04 21.63 -3.74
CA LYS A 269 -30.25 21.21 -3.01
C LYS A 269 -29.92 20.41 -1.76
N ALA A 270 -28.96 19.49 -1.85
CA ALA A 270 -28.47 18.73 -0.70
C ALA A 270 -27.79 19.64 0.32
N ALA A 271 -26.94 20.57 -0.11
CA ALA A 271 -26.32 21.57 0.76
C ALA A 271 -27.35 22.46 1.44
N PHE A 272 -28.36 22.94 0.70
CA PHE A 272 -29.45 23.74 1.25
C PHE A 272 -30.27 22.94 2.27
N ALA A 273 -30.58 21.68 1.98
CA ALA A 273 -31.27 20.79 2.92
C ALA A 273 -30.42 20.52 4.17
N LEU A 274 -29.12 20.25 4.01
CA LEU A 274 -28.18 20.06 5.11
C LEU A 274 -28.05 21.32 5.97
N PHE A 275 -28.01 22.49 5.34
CA PHE A 275 -28.02 23.78 6.04
C PHE A 275 -29.30 23.95 6.84
N PHE A 276 -30.46 23.78 6.20
CA PHE A 276 -31.76 23.99 6.83
C PHE A 276 -31.99 23.02 8.00
N VAL A 277 -31.75 21.72 7.79
CA VAL A 277 -31.85 20.70 8.84
C VAL A 277 -30.82 20.95 9.94
N GLY A 278 -29.57 21.25 9.56
CA GLY A 278 -28.50 21.55 10.51
C GLY A 278 -28.82 22.75 11.40
N SER A 279 -29.35 23.84 10.82
CA SER A 279 -29.80 25.03 11.53
C SER A 279 -30.92 24.72 12.51
N ILE A 280 -31.93 23.95 12.10
CA ILE A 280 -33.04 23.57 12.98
C ILE A 280 -32.52 22.74 14.17
N LEU A 281 -31.65 21.76 13.92
CA LEU A 281 -31.10 20.92 14.98
C LEU A 281 -30.17 21.70 15.93
N ASP A 282 -29.39 22.66 15.42
CA ASP A 282 -28.53 23.52 16.23
C ASP A 282 -29.36 24.50 17.07
N MET A 283 -30.39 25.12 16.48
CA MET A 283 -31.31 26.01 17.19
C MET A 283 -32.11 25.28 18.27
N LEU A 284 -32.63 24.08 18.00
CA LEU A 284 -33.37 23.32 19.01
C LEU A 284 -32.47 22.90 20.18
N ALA A 285 -31.17 22.77 19.97
CA ALA A 285 -30.19 22.32 20.97
C ALA A 285 -29.50 23.45 21.74
N SER A 286 -29.82 24.72 21.46
CA SER A 286 -29.40 25.90 22.22
C SER A 286 -30.41 26.25 23.30
#